data_AF-A0A923Y7N2-F1
#
_entry.id   AF-A0A923Y7N2-F1
#
_cell.length_a   1.000
_cell.length_b   1.000
_cell.length_c   1.000
_cell.angle_alpha   90.00
_cell.angle_beta   90.00
_cell.angle_gamma   90.00
#
_symmetry.space_group_name_H-M   'P 1'
#
loop_
_entity.id
_entity.type
_entity.pdbx_description
1 polymer ?
#
loop_
_entity_poly.entity_id
_entity_poly.type
_entity_poly.pdbx_seq_one_letter_code
_entity_poly.pdbx_strand_id
1 'polypeptide(L)'
;MPMPMPMPLPRMLTPFKSSPLSTGLVGIFALALLSAAPQAHAKKKPKPATAASSPSTAQRDDVPDLVTYGRREDVMRFGAEIAERRGLDTAWVLGALQRARFAPAVAKAIMPPPAGTAKNWALYRSRFIEPIRVRAGATFWRANAQWLAEAEARYGVPPEIVVGIIGVETIYGQQMGNFRTLDALATLA
;
A
#
# COMPACT_ATOMS: atom_id res chain seq x y z
N MET A 1 -10.75 29.81 -49.98
CA MET A 1 -10.27 29.90 -48.60
C MET A 1 -9.14 28.89 -48.42
N PRO A 2 -7.88 29.33 -48.20
CA PRO A 2 -6.77 28.40 -47.96
C PRO A 2 -6.76 27.93 -46.49
N MET A 3 -6.54 26.62 -46.29
CA MET A 3 -6.39 25.99 -44.97
C MET A 3 -5.00 26.31 -44.39
N PRO A 4 -4.86 26.56 -43.07
CA PRO A 4 -3.57 26.83 -42.45
C PRO A 4 -2.75 25.54 -42.28
N MET A 5 -1.48 25.60 -42.67
CA MET A 5 -0.47 24.56 -42.43
C MET A 5 -0.06 24.51 -40.95
N PRO A 6 0.26 23.33 -40.38
CA PRO A 6 0.71 23.22 -39.00
C PRO A 6 2.17 23.67 -38.82
N MET A 7 2.42 24.45 -37.76
CA MET A 7 3.77 24.85 -37.32
C MET A 7 4.54 23.66 -36.72
N PRO A 8 5.87 23.55 -36.93
CA PRO A 8 6.70 22.57 -36.26
C PRO A 8 7.06 23.00 -34.83
N LEU A 9 7.08 22.05 -33.90
CA LEU A 9 7.52 22.24 -32.51
C LEU A 9 9.04 22.34 -32.40
N PRO A 10 9.59 23.13 -31.45
CA PRO A 10 11.03 23.26 -31.25
C PRO A 10 11.62 22.05 -30.52
N ARG A 11 12.68 21.47 -31.09
CA ARG A 11 13.56 20.49 -30.43
C ARG A 11 14.47 21.19 -29.42
N MET A 12 14.25 20.98 -28.12
CA MET A 12 15.23 21.30 -27.08
C MET A 12 16.07 20.06 -26.76
N LEU A 13 17.26 19.98 -27.35
CA LEU A 13 18.36 19.15 -26.88
C LEU A 13 19.28 20.02 -26.03
N THR A 14 19.38 19.76 -24.73
CA THR A 14 20.52 20.20 -23.92
C THR A 14 21.16 18.97 -23.30
N PRO A 15 22.47 18.71 -23.50
CA PRO A 15 23.17 17.66 -22.80
C PRO A 15 23.53 18.10 -21.38
N PHE A 16 23.24 17.25 -20.41
CA PHE A 16 23.65 17.40 -19.02
C PHE A 16 25.17 17.23 -18.90
N LYS A 17 25.88 18.30 -18.55
CA LYS A 17 27.34 18.30 -18.37
C LYS A 17 27.68 17.87 -16.94
N SER A 18 28.31 16.71 -16.77
CA SER A 18 28.84 16.24 -15.49
C SER A 18 30.22 16.84 -15.22
N SER A 19 30.41 17.46 -14.05
CA SER A 19 31.73 17.89 -13.54
C SER A 19 32.25 16.88 -12.51
N PRO A 20 33.55 16.52 -12.53
CA PRO A 20 34.15 15.65 -11.52
C PRO A 20 34.55 16.47 -10.28
N LEU A 21 34.23 15.96 -9.08
CA LEU A 21 34.77 16.52 -7.83
C LEU A 21 36.20 16.03 -7.63
N SER A 22 37.10 17.00 -7.49
CA SER A 22 38.54 16.84 -7.24
C SER A 22 38.81 16.23 -5.86
N THR A 23 39.75 15.29 -5.85
CA THR A 23 40.53 14.83 -4.71
C THR A 23 41.42 15.93 -4.11
N GLY A 24 41.56 15.94 -2.78
CA GLY A 24 42.58 16.65 -1.99
C GLY A 24 42.28 16.46 -0.50
N LEU A 25 42.87 15.48 0.20
CA LEU A 25 44.21 15.40 0.81
C LEU A 25 44.33 16.13 2.17
N VAL A 26 44.43 15.31 3.23
CA VAL A 26 45.25 15.43 4.46
C VAL A 26 44.92 16.51 5.51
N GLY A 27 44.65 16.03 6.73
CA GLY A 27 44.85 16.72 8.01
C GLY A 27 44.87 15.70 9.15
N ILE A 28 46.03 15.54 9.81
CA ILE A 28 46.35 14.57 10.87
C ILE A 28 46.32 15.28 12.24
N PHE A 29 46.16 14.50 13.33
CA PHE A 29 46.32 14.78 14.78
C PHE A 29 45.12 15.49 15.46
N ALA A 30 44.59 15.03 16.59
CA ALA A 30 45.31 14.56 17.79
C ALA A 30 44.61 13.46 18.60
N LEU A 31 45.48 12.68 19.24
CA LEU A 31 45.26 11.61 20.22
C LEU A 31 44.98 12.21 21.61
N ALA A 32 43.92 11.78 22.30
CA ALA A 32 43.76 11.96 23.73
C ALA A 32 43.38 10.61 24.37
N LEU A 33 44.27 10.13 25.25
CA LEU A 33 44.14 8.93 26.10
C LEU A 33 43.66 9.31 27.51
N LEU A 34 43.11 8.30 28.20
CA LEU A 34 42.79 8.19 29.64
C LEU A 34 41.45 8.81 30.09
N SER A 35 40.50 8.10 30.72
CA SER A 35 40.64 7.06 31.75
C SER A 35 39.52 6.01 31.68
N ALA A 36 39.91 4.74 31.88
CA ALA A 36 39.00 3.64 32.19
C ALA A 36 38.90 3.48 33.71
N ALA A 37 37.69 3.49 34.26
CA ALA A 37 37.36 3.03 35.61
C ALA A 37 36.31 1.91 35.51
N PRO A 38 36.42 0.85 36.35
CA PRO A 38 35.65 -0.37 36.19
C PRO A 38 34.23 -0.19 36.74
N GLN A 39 33.21 -0.31 35.90
CA GLN A 39 31.85 -0.51 36.40
C GLN A 39 31.64 -2.00 36.70
N ALA A 40 31.35 -2.24 37.98
CA ALA A 40 31.14 -3.54 38.58
C ALA A 40 30.04 -4.35 37.88
N HIS A 41 30.30 -5.64 37.71
CA HIS A 41 29.33 -6.63 37.27
C HIS A 41 28.21 -6.80 38.30
N ALA A 42 27.04 -6.23 38.01
CA ALA A 42 25.81 -6.60 38.70
C ALA A 42 25.30 -7.96 38.18
N LYS A 43 25.33 -8.96 39.08
CA LYS A 43 24.84 -10.32 38.86
C LYS A 43 23.37 -10.32 38.41
N LYS A 44 23.11 -10.85 37.21
CA LYS A 44 21.75 -11.20 36.74
C LYS A 44 21.12 -12.23 37.68
N LYS A 45 19.97 -11.91 38.26
CA LYS A 45 19.06 -12.88 38.90
C LYS A 45 18.09 -13.44 37.83
N PRO A 46 17.78 -14.75 37.84
CA PRO A 46 16.91 -15.37 36.85
C PRO A 46 15.44 -15.04 37.15
N LYS A 47 14.68 -14.59 36.14
CA LYS A 47 13.24 -14.36 36.22
C LYS A 47 12.50 -15.61 35.69
N PRO A 48 11.38 -16.05 36.30
CA PRO A 48 10.69 -17.28 35.91
C PRO A 48 10.13 -17.18 34.49
N ALA A 49 10.19 -18.29 33.76
CA ALA A 49 9.61 -18.45 32.44
C ALA A 49 8.09 -18.25 32.50
N THR A 50 7.59 -17.22 31.81
CA THR A 50 6.16 -17.04 31.56
C THR A 50 5.81 -17.58 30.19
N ALA A 51 4.90 -18.55 30.23
CA ALA A 51 4.02 -19.13 29.22
C ALA A 51 4.02 -18.53 27.80
N ALA A 52 3.96 -19.47 26.85
CA ALA A 52 3.70 -19.28 25.44
C ALA A 52 2.49 -18.35 25.16
N SER A 53 2.69 -17.42 24.24
CA SER A 53 1.64 -16.56 23.70
C SER A 53 0.75 -17.35 22.73
N SER A 54 -0.41 -17.78 23.21
CA SER A 54 -1.54 -18.17 22.34
C SER A 54 -2.02 -16.97 21.51
N PRO A 55 -2.56 -17.18 20.29
CA PRO A 55 -3.04 -16.10 19.45
C PRO A 55 -4.25 -15.43 20.11
N SER A 56 -4.15 -14.12 20.30
CA SER A 56 -5.23 -13.30 20.85
C SER A 56 -6.41 -13.25 19.89
N THR A 57 -7.43 -14.08 20.14
CA THR A 57 -8.79 -13.88 19.63
C THR A 57 -9.33 -12.58 20.24
N ALA A 58 -9.09 -11.45 19.57
CA ALA A 58 -9.66 -10.18 19.95
C ALA A 58 -11.12 -10.12 19.48
N GLN A 59 -11.99 -10.86 20.15
CA GLN A 59 -13.42 -10.61 20.12
C GLN A 59 -13.68 -9.51 21.16
N ARG A 60 -13.86 -8.27 20.69
CA ARG A 60 -14.37 -7.17 21.50
C ARG A 60 -15.88 -7.14 21.31
N ASP A 61 -16.62 -7.48 22.37
CA ASP A 61 -18.08 -7.57 22.44
C ASP A 61 -18.79 -6.20 22.56
N ASP A 62 -18.21 -5.14 21.99
CA ASP A 62 -18.80 -3.80 21.96
C ASP A 62 -19.30 -3.44 20.55
N VAL A 63 -19.86 -4.42 19.83
CA VAL A 63 -20.29 -4.24 18.44
C VAL A 63 -21.75 -3.77 18.40
N PRO A 64 -22.07 -2.58 17.85
CA PRO A 64 -23.45 -2.18 17.60
C PRO A 64 -24.09 -3.22 16.66
N ASP A 65 -25.30 -3.64 17.00
CA ASP A 65 -26.14 -4.63 16.33
C ASP A 65 -25.66 -4.94 14.90
N LEU A 66 -24.93 -6.05 14.77
CA LEU A 66 -24.23 -6.40 13.54
C LEU A 66 -25.28 -6.72 12.47
N VAL A 67 -25.64 -5.72 11.65
CA VAL A 67 -26.53 -5.91 10.50
C VAL A 67 -25.88 -6.97 9.63
N THR A 68 -26.45 -8.17 9.72
CA THR A 68 -25.99 -9.35 9.00
C THR A 68 -26.90 -9.50 7.81
N TYR A 69 -26.31 -9.49 6.62
CA TYR A 69 -27.05 -9.45 5.37
C TYR A 69 -27.87 -10.73 5.13
N GLY A 70 -27.54 -11.84 5.81
CA GLY A 70 -28.30 -13.09 5.72
C GLY A 70 -29.75 -13.02 6.20
N ARG A 71 -30.13 -12.00 6.98
CA ARG A 71 -31.52 -11.80 7.45
C ARG A 71 -32.30 -10.82 6.58
N ARG A 72 -31.66 -10.20 5.59
CA ARG A 72 -32.27 -9.23 4.69
C ARG A 72 -32.87 -9.95 3.48
N GLU A 73 -34.19 -9.97 3.41
CA GLU A 73 -34.92 -10.67 2.35
C GLU A 73 -34.56 -10.15 0.95
N ASP A 74 -34.42 -8.83 0.82
CA ASP A 74 -34.02 -8.18 -0.42
C ASP A 74 -32.64 -8.65 -0.92
N VAL A 75 -31.69 -8.83 0.01
CA VAL A 75 -30.34 -9.31 -0.30
C VAL A 75 -30.35 -10.79 -0.69
N MET A 76 -31.15 -11.61 -0.01
CA MET A 76 -31.26 -13.03 -0.31
C MET A 76 -31.96 -13.26 -1.66
N ARG A 77 -32.99 -12.47 -1.97
CA ARG A 77 -33.63 -12.46 -3.30
C ARG A 77 -32.64 -12.07 -4.39
N PHE A 78 -31.90 -10.98 -4.20
CA PHE A 78 -30.83 -10.59 -5.14
C PHE A 78 -29.80 -11.71 -5.33
N GLY A 79 -29.38 -12.38 -4.25
CA GLY A 79 -28.47 -13.51 -4.32
C GLY A 79 -28.99 -14.66 -5.20
N ALA A 80 -30.27 -15.02 -5.05
CA ALA A 80 -30.90 -16.05 -5.86
C ALA A 80 -31.00 -15.65 -7.35
N GLU A 81 -31.39 -14.40 -7.63
CA GLU A 81 -31.46 -13.86 -9.00
C GLU A 81 -30.08 -13.86 -9.68
N ILE A 82 -29.02 -13.46 -8.96
CA ILE A 82 -27.66 -13.51 -9.49
C ILE A 82 -27.21 -14.94 -9.76
N ALA A 83 -27.52 -15.86 -8.84
CA ALA A 83 -27.14 -17.26 -9.00
C ALA A 83 -27.76 -17.86 -10.26
N GLU A 84 -29.06 -17.64 -10.47
CA GLU A 84 -29.77 -18.09 -11.67
C GLU A 84 -29.20 -17.44 -12.94
N ARG A 85 -29.10 -16.10 -12.97
CA ARG A 85 -28.65 -15.36 -14.15
C ARG A 85 -27.22 -15.70 -14.58
N ARG A 86 -26.38 -16.13 -13.64
CA ARG A 86 -24.96 -16.44 -13.88
C ARG A 86 -24.68 -17.95 -13.87
N GLY A 87 -25.69 -18.81 -13.67
CA GLY A 87 -25.51 -20.26 -13.57
C GLY A 87 -24.60 -20.68 -12.42
N LEU A 88 -24.67 -19.98 -11.28
CA LEU A 88 -23.90 -20.29 -10.08
C LEU A 88 -24.72 -21.19 -9.14
N ASP A 89 -24.05 -21.93 -8.27
CA ASP A 89 -24.71 -22.65 -7.19
C ASP A 89 -25.40 -21.67 -6.22
N THR A 90 -26.73 -21.70 -6.21
CA THR A 90 -27.56 -20.87 -5.36
C THR A 90 -27.21 -21.05 -3.88
N ALA A 91 -26.99 -22.28 -3.41
CA ALA A 91 -26.68 -22.52 -2.00
C ALA A 91 -25.35 -21.86 -1.60
N TRP A 92 -24.35 -21.92 -2.48
CA TRP A 92 -23.06 -21.27 -2.28
C TRP A 92 -23.18 -19.74 -2.22
N VAL A 93 -23.92 -19.12 -3.16
CA VAL A 93 -24.11 -17.66 -3.20
C VAL A 93 -24.84 -17.17 -1.95
N LEU A 94 -25.94 -17.83 -1.60
CA LEU A 94 -26.72 -17.48 -0.41
C LEU A 94 -25.90 -17.67 0.87
N GLY A 95 -25.14 -18.76 0.99
CA GLY A 95 -24.24 -19.00 2.12
C GLY A 95 -23.08 -18.00 2.22
N ALA A 96 -22.63 -17.42 1.09
CA ALA A 96 -21.68 -16.32 1.10
C ALA A 96 -22.33 -15.04 1.65
N LEU A 97 -23.47 -14.62 1.10
CA LEU A 97 -24.18 -13.41 1.52
C LEU A 97 -24.64 -13.46 2.99
N GLN A 98 -25.00 -14.64 3.50
CA GLN A 98 -25.31 -14.83 4.91
C GLN A 98 -24.16 -14.47 5.85
N ARG A 99 -22.92 -14.62 5.40
CA ARG A 99 -21.71 -14.29 6.18
C ARG A 99 -21.20 -12.86 5.94
N ALA A 100 -21.87 -12.10 5.08
CA ALA A 100 -21.55 -10.70 4.88
C ALA A 100 -22.02 -9.88 6.08
N ARG A 101 -21.18 -8.94 6.52
CA ARG A 101 -21.40 -8.11 7.70
C ARG A 101 -21.29 -6.66 7.33
N PHE A 102 -22.15 -5.82 7.90
CA PHE A 102 -22.00 -4.38 7.77
C PHE A 102 -20.70 -3.93 8.43
N ALA A 103 -19.90 -3.13 7.73
CA ALA A 103 -18.61 -2.64 8.19
C ALA A 103 -18.65 -1.11 8.37
N PRO A 104 -18.93 -0.58 9.58
CA PRO A 104 -19.04 0.86 9.82
C PRO A 104 -17.80 1.65 9.37
N ALA A 105 -16.60 1.04 9.48
CA ALA A 105 -15.36 1.64 9.02
C ALA A 105 -15.32 1.85 7.49
N VAL A 106 -15.92 0.95 6.70
CA VAL A 106 -16.05 1.11 5.24
C VAL A 106 -16.99 2.26 4.92
N ALA A 107 -18.17 2.30 5.56
CA ALA A 107 -19.14 3.38 5.39
C ALA A 107 -18.55 4.75 5.78
N LYS A 108 -17.74 4.80 6.83
CA LYS A 108 -17.03 6.03 7.22
C LYS A 108 -15.95 6.43 6.21
N ALA A 109 -15.25 5.46 5.61
CA ALA A 109 -14.13 5.72 4.70
C ALA A 109 -14.54 6.36 3.36
N ILE A 110 -15.80 6.15 2.90
CA ILE A 110 -16.31 6.75 1.67
C ILE A 110 -16.84 8.18 1.88
N MET A 111 -16.97 8.65 3.12
CA MET A 111 -17.46 9.99 3.41
C MET A 111 -16.48 11.06 2.89
N PRO A 112 -16.98 12.20 2.38
CA PRO A 112 -16.12 13.26 1.88
C PRO A 112 -15.19 13.77 2.99
N PRO A 113 -13.93 14.12 2.65
CA PRO A 113 -13.02 14.70 3.62
C PRO A 113 -13.55 16.07 4.09
N PRO A 114 -13.20 16.50 5.32
CA PRO A 114 -13.51 17.86 5.77
C PRO A 114 -12.98 18.91 4.79
N ALA A 115 -13.78 19.93 4.52
CA ALA A 115 -13.35 21.06 3.71
C ALA A 115 -12.23 21.84 4.43
N GLY A 116 -11.30 22.45 3.66
CA GLY A 116 -10.48 23.55 4.19
C GLY A 116 -8.96 23.39 4.15
N THR A 117 -8.37 22.50 3.35
CA THR A 117 -6.90 22.51 3.16
C THR A 117 -6.54 22.60 1.68
N ALA A 118 -5.75 23.61 1.32
CA ALA A 118 -5.18 23.75 -0.02
C ALA A 118 -4.27 22.55 -0.33
N LYS A 119 -4.36 22.03 -1.55
CA LYS A 119 -3.53 20.90 -1.99
C LYS A 119 -2.06 21.35 -2.11
N ASN A 120 -1.18 20.80 -1.28
CA ASN A 120 0.27 21.04 -1.33
C ASN A 120 0.98 19.88 -2.02
N TRP A 121 1.53 20.12 -3.21
CA TRP A 121 2.23 19.09 -4.00
C TRP A 121 3.47 18.55 -3.30
N ALA A 122 4.29 19.40 -2.68
CA ALA A 122 5.51 18.97 -2.00
C ALA A 122 5.20 18.00 -0.85
N LEU A 123 4.16 18.30 -0.07
CA LEU A 123 3.70 17.43 1.02
C LEU A 123 3.06 16.14 0.50
N TYR A 124 2.32 16.19 -0.61
CA TYR A 124 1.76 14.97 -1.21
C TYR A 124 2.88 14.07 -1.73
N ARG A 125 3.82 14.64 -2.48
CA ARG A 125 4.99 13.94 -3.06
C ARG A 125 5.84 13.25 -1.98
N SER A 126 6.06 13.89 -0.84
CA SER A 126 6.88 13.33 0.24
C SER A 126 6.30 12.07 0.89
N ARG A 127 4.99 11.78 0.73
CA ARG A 127 4.35 10.54 1.21
C ARG A 127 4.67 9.32 0.35
N PHE A 128 5.08 9.53 -0.90
CA PHE A 128 5.33 8.46 -1.87
C PHE A 128 6.81 8.38 -2.28
N ILE A 129 7.47 9.52 -2.44
CA ILE A 129 8.88 9.57 -2.84
C ILE A 129 9.73 9.72 -1.58
N GLU A 130 9.97 8.60 -0.92
CA GLU A 130 10.74 8.48 0.30
C GLU A 130 11.61 7.20 0.31
N PRO A 131 12.66 7.12 1.14
CA PRO A 131 13.68 6.07 1.05
C PRO A 131 13.18 4.62 1.17
N ILE A 132 12.15 4.34 1.98
CA ILE A 132 11.60 3.00 2.20
C ILE A 132 10.93 2.51 0.90
N ARG A 133 10.01 3.29 0.33
CA ARG A 133 9.29 2.94 -0.90
C ARG A 133 10.23 2.85 -2.09
N VAL A 134 11.23 3.73 -2.20
CA VAL A 134 12.23 3.65 -3.27
C VAL A 134 13.04 2.35 -3.19
N ARG A 135 13.49 1.96 -1.99
CA ARG A 135 14.21 0.68 -1.81
C ARG A 135 13.34 -0.54 -2.07
N ALA A 136 12.09 -0.50 -1.60
CA ALA A 136 11.12 -1.57 -1.86
C ALA A 136 10.84 -1.70 -3.37
N GLY A 137 10.69 -0.58 -4.08
CA GLY A 137 10.45 -0.56 -5.52
C GLY A 137 11.62 -1.07 -6.33
N ALA A 138 12.85 -0.69 -5.98
CA ALA A 138 14.04 -1.25 -6.61
C ALA A 138 14.15 -2.78 -6.39
N THR A 139 13.74 -3.26 -5.22
CA THR A 139 13.71 -4.70 -4.91
C THR A 139 12.63 -5.43 -5.70
N PHE A 140 11.42 -4.88 -5.73
CA PHE A 140 10.31 -5.42 -6.51
C PHE A 140 10.66 -5.47 -8.00
N TRP A 141 11.25 -4.40 -8.54
CA TRP A 141 11.69 -4.36 -9.94
C TRP A 141 12.66 -5.49 -10.25
N ARG A 142 13.75 -5.62 -9.46
CA ARG A 142 14.75 -6.69 -9.70
C ARG A 142 14.12 -8.08 -9.62
N ALA A 143 13.21 -8.30 -8.67
CA ALA A 143 12.53 -9.59 -8.51
C ALA A 143 11.57 -9.92 -9.66
N ASN A 144 11.06 -8.92 -10.38
CA ASN A 144 10.03 -9.08 -11.41
C ASN A 144 10.49 -8.60 -12.80
N ALA A 145 11.79 -8.45 -13.03
CA ALA A 145 12.32 -7.85 -14.25
C ALA A 145 11.84 -8.54 -15.53
N GLN A 146 11.76 -9.87 -15.52
CA GLN A 146 11.22 -10.64 -16.66
C GLN A 146 9.76 -10.29 -16.95
N TRP A 147 8.91 -10.22 -15.92
CA TRP A 147 7.48 -9.96 -16.07
C TRP A 147 7.21 -8.52 -16.48
N LEU A 148 8.02 -7.59 -15.99
CA LEU A 148 7.97 -6.19 -16.40
C LEU A 148 8.35 -6.04 -17.88
N ALA A 149 9.39 -6.72 -18.34
CA ALA A 149 9.78 -6.71 -19.75
C ALA A 149 8.72 -7.36 -20.66
N GLU A 150 8.12 -8.47 -20.22
CA GLU A 150 7.01 -9.10 -20.96
C GLU A 150 5.77 -8.21 -21.03
N ALA A 151 5.43 -7.54 -19.93
CA ALA A 151 4.32 -6.59 -19.89
C ALA A 151 4.57 -5.39 -20.81
N GLU A 152 5.80 -4.86 -20.82
CA GLU A 152 6.20 -3.79 -21.75
C GLU A 152 6.10 -4.25 -23.21
N ALA A 153 6.63 -5.43 -23.54
CA ALA A 153 6.58 -5.96 -24.90
C ALA A 153 5.14 -6.23 -25.39
N ARG A 154 4.27 -6.72 -24.51
CA ARG A 154 2.89 -7.06 -24.85
C ARG A 154 1.96 -5.85 -24.88
N TYR A 155 2.11 -4.92 -23.94
CA TYR A 155 1.16 -3.84 -23.71
C TYR A 155 1.71 -2.44 -23.99
N GLY A 156 3.01 -2.30 -24.26
CA GLY A 156 3.67 -1.01 -24.52
C GLY A 156 3.78 -0.10 -23.30
N VAL A 157 3.59 -0.63 -22.09
CA VAL A 157 3.63 0.15 -20.85
C VAL A 157 5.04 0.07 -20.24
N PRO A 158 5.75 1.20 -20.06
CA PRO A 158 7.08 1.20 -19.47
C PRO A 158 7.08 0.62 -18.05
N PRO A 159 8.07 -0.20 -17.67
CA PRO A 159 8.16 -0.82 -16.35
C PRO A 159 8.06 0.14 -15.17
N GLU A 160 8.61 1.35 -15.28
CA GLU A 160 8.56 2.37 -14.23
C GLU A 160 7.14 2.85 -13.92
N ILE A 161 6.23 2.81 -14.90
CA ILE A 161 4.82 3.13 -14.69
C ILE A 161 4.15 2.04 -13.87
N VAL A 162 4.38 0.77 -14.22
CA VAL A 162 3.83 -0.39 -13.49
C VAL A 162 4.34 -0.40 -12.05
N VAL A 163 5.66 -0.25 -11.87
CA VAL A 163 6.30 -0.20 -10.55
C VAL A 163 5.85 1.03 -9.76
N GLY A 164 5.61 2.17 -10.42
CA GLY A 164 5.07 3.38 -9.81
C GLY A 164 3.67 3.17 -9.24
N ILE A 165 2.76 2.58 -10.03
CA ILE A 165 1.38 2.29 -9.62
C ILE A 165 1.37 1.33 -8.42
N ILE A 166 2.01 0.17 -8.55
CA ILE A 166 2.05 -0.84 -7.47
C ILE A 166 2.67 -0.23 -6.19
N GLY A 167 3.69 0.60 -6.37
CA GLY A 167 4.33 1.36 -5.32
C GLY A 167 3.33 2.25 -4.58
N VAL A 168 2.60 3.11 -5.29
CA VAL A 168 1.59 4.04 -4.72
C VAL A 168 0.48 3.29 -4.01
N GLU A 169 -0.08 2.26 -4.65
CA GLU A 169 -1.29 1.56 -4.19
C GLU A 169 -1.06 0.69 -2.96
N THR A 170 0.05 -0.07 -2.92
CA THR A 170 0.21 -1.14 -1.91
C THR A 170 1.58 -1.20 -1.25
N ILE A 171 2.51 -0.31 -1.62
CA ILE A 171 3.93 -0.43 -1.23
C ILE A 171 4.44 -1.84 -1.59
N TYR A 172 4.21 -2.26 -2.84
CA TYR A 172 4.68 -3.56 -3.34
C TYR A 172 4.16 -4.75 -2.52
N GLY A 173 2.89 -4.69 -2.09
CA GLY A 173 2.21 -5.75 -1.35
C GLY A 173 2.27 -5.65 0.17
N GLN A 174 2.92 -4.63 0.74
CA GLN A 174 2.97 -4.46 2.20
C GLN A 174 1.66 -3.93 2.80
N GLN A 175 0.84 -3.23 2.00
CA GLN A 175 -0.45 -2.67 2.40
C GLN A 175 -1.52 -3.01 1.36
N MET A 176 -2.18 -4.16 1.49
CA MET A 176 -3.20 -4.62 0.54
C MET A 176 -4.65 -4.30 0.96
N GLY A 177 -4.82 -3.63 2.10
CA GLY A 177 -6.12 -3.36 2.70
C GLY A 177 -6.54 -4.41 3.75
N ASN A 178 -7.41 -3.99 4.68
CA ASN A 178 -7.79 -4.78 5.86
C ASN A 178 -9.28 -5.15 5.91
N PHE A 179 -10.03 -4.88 4.82
CA PHE A 179 -11.45 -5.22 4.75
C PHE A 179 -11.66 -6.51 3.98
N ARG A 180 -12.56 -7.38 4.45
CA ARG A 180 -13.08 -8.48 3.63
C ARG A 180 -13.84 -7.88 2.46
N THR A 181 -13.48 -8.27 1.23
CA THR A 181 -14.09 -7.74 0.00
C THR A 181 -15.62 -7.85 0.03
N LEU A 182 -16.14 -8.98 0.50
CA LEU A 182 -17.59 -9.19 0.60
C LEU A 182 -18.28 -8.20 1.55
N ASP A 183 -17.68 -7.95 2.72
CA ASP A 183 -18.25 -7.03 3.72
C ASP A 183 -18.20 -5.59 3.19
N ALA A 184 -17.11 -5.21 2.52
CA ALA A 184 -16.95 -3.88 1.94
C ALA A 184 -17.96 -3.60 0.82
N LEU A 185 -18.12 -4.54 -0.12
CA LEU A 185 -19.09 -4.40 -1.21
C LEU A 185 -20.53 -4.41 -0.70
N ALA A 186 -20.87 -5.31 0.24
CA ALA A 186 -22.21 -5.35 0.83
C ALA A 186 -22.55 -4.06 1.59
N THR A 187 -21.57 -3.46 2.27
CA THR A 187 -21.72 -2.20 3.01
C THR A 187 -22.03 -1.00 2.10
N LEU A 188 -21.54 -1.02 0.86
CA LEU A 188 -21.66 0.10 -0.09
C LEU A 188 -22.73 -0.10 -1.17
N ALA A 189 -23.35 -1.27 -1.23
CA ALA A 189 -24.38 -1.63 -2.20
C ALA A 189 -25.75 -1.01 -1.90
#